data_AF-A0A850EH61-F1
#
_entry.id   AF-A0A850EH61-F1
#
_cell.length_a   1.000
_cell.length_b   1.000
_cell.length_c   1.000
_cell.angle_alpha   90.00
_cell.angle_beta   90.00
_cell.angle_gamma   90.00
#
_symmetry.space_group_name_H-M   'P 1'
#
loop_
_entity.id
_entity.type
_entity.pdbx_description
1 polymer ?
#
loop_
_entity_poly.entity_id
_entity_poly.type
_entity_poly.pdbx_seq_one_letter_code
_entity_poly.pdbx_strand_id
1 'polypeptide(L)'
;MIVFESGCFYRDTFEKWLRSKGISPSKLMELNTLDGLIGCVKAGLGISLLTKSAAKHLHQDENIKQFALPNEYAKVSTKFIYHKDIAKTCAFSEFIRVLDLVDAK
;
A
#
# COMPACT_ATOMS: atom_id res chain seq x y z
N MET A 1 9.19 6.97 -11.22
CA MET A 1 8.51 6.34 -10.08
C MET A 1 7.13 5.93 -10.54
N ILE A 2 6.68 4.71 -10.25
CA ILE A 2 5.35 4.22 -10.63
C ILE A 2 4.50 4.20 -9.36
N VAL A 3 3.39 4.93 -9.36
CA VAL A 3 2.58 5.17 -8.16
C VAL A 3 1.09 5.10 -8.47
N PHE A 4 0.29 4.96 -7.42
CA PHE A 4 -1.14 5.22 -7.49
C PHE A 4 -1.43 6.72 -7.56
N GLU A 5 -2.67 7.05 -7.90
CA GLU A 5 -3.19 8.42 -7.92
C GLU A 5 -3.00 9.14 -6.58
N SER A 6 -3.05 10.47 -6.63
CA SER A 6 -2.94 11.33 -5.44
C SER A 6 -3.99 10.99 -4.39
N GLY A 7 -3.65 11.11 -3.11
CA GLY A 7 -4.51 10.67 -2.00
C GLY A 7 -4.28 9.21 -1.57
N CYS A 8 -3.50 8.44 -2.33
CA CYS A 8 -3.03 7.13 -1.91
C CYS A 8 -1.94 7.24 -0.82
N PHE A 9 -2.15 6.57 0.31
CA PHE A 9 -1.18 6.48 1.41
C PHE A 9 0.20 5.98 0.97
N TYR A 10 0.25 5.04 0.02
CA TYR A 10 1.51 4.46 -0.46
C TYR A 10 2.35 5.49 -1.22
N ARG A 11 1.72 6.32 -2.06
CA ARG A 11 2.41 7.38 -2.78
C ARG A 11 2.97 8.41 -1.81
N ASP A 12 2.14 8.89 -0.88
CA ASP A 12 2.54 9.88 0.12
C ASP A 12 3.73 9.37 0.97
N THR A 13 3.68 8.11 1.41
CA THR A 13 4.77 7.47 2.15
C THR A 13 6.04 7.37 1.31
N PHE A 14 5.93 6.99 0.03
CA PHE A 14 7.08 6.87 -0.86
C PHE A 14 7.74 8.23 -1.10
N GLU A 15 6.94 9.25 -1.39
CA GLU A 15 7.41 10.62 -1.59
C GLU A 15 8.07 11.18 -0.32
N LYS A 16 7.46 10.97 0.86
CA LYS A 16 8.03 11.38 2.15
C LYS A 16 9.39 10.72 2.40
N TRP A 17 9.49 9.41 2.17
CA TRP A 17 10.74 8.69 2.32
C TRP A 17 11.82 9.22 1.36
N LEU A 18 11.51 9.42 0.08
CA LEU A 18 12.48 9.95 -0.89
C LEU A 18 12.91 11.39 -0.56
N ARG A 19 11.96 12.25 -0.18
CA ARG A 19 12.26 13.62 0.27
C ARG A 19 13.16 13.65 1.50
N SER A 20 12.99 12.71 2.45
CA SER A 20 13.88 12.59 3.62
C SER A 20 15.35 12.30 3.24
N LYS A 21 15.57 11.77 2.02
CA LYS A 21 16.89 11.51 1.46
C LYS A 21 17.36 12.58 0.48
N GLY A 22 16.64 13.70 0.37
CA GLY A 22 16.93 14.76 -0.60
C GLY A 22 16.62 14.38 -2.05
N ILE A 23 15.86 13.30 -2.27
CA ILE A 23 15.50 12.80 -3.59
C ILE A 23 14.13 13.34 -3.97
N SER A 24 14.09 14.10 -5.07
CA SER A 24 12.86 14.59 -5.69
C SER A 24 12.60 13.83 -7.00
N PRO A 25 11.57 12.97 -7.07
CA PRO A 25 11.26 12.24 -8.30
C PRO A 25 10.89 13.21 -9.43
N SER A 26 11.60 13.13 -10.57
CA SER A 26 11.36 13.99 -11.72
C SER A 26 10.30 13.47 -12.70
N LYS A 27 10.00 12.16 -12.66
CA LYS A 27 9.01 11.51 -13.52
C LYS A 27 8.12 10.56 -12.71
N LEU A 28 6.81 10.80 -12.82
CA LEU A 28 5.76 9.99 -12.22
C LEU A 28 4.96 9.30 -13.32
N MET A 29 4.69 8.02 -13.12
CA MET A 29 3.73 7.27 -13.91
C MET A 29 2.61 6.84 -12.97
N GLU A 30 1.43 7.39 -13.18
CA GLU A 30 0.25 7.11 -12.36
C GLU A 30 -0.53 5.95 -12.96
N LEU A 31 -0.90 5.02 -12.09
CA LEU A 31 -1.71 3.85 -12.43
C LEU A 31 -2.79 3.66 -11.38
N ASN A 32 -3.87 3.05 -11.80
CA ASN A 32 -5.10 2.87 -11.02
C ASN A 32 -5.40 1.38 -10.74
N THR A 33 -4.52 0.47 -11.21
CA THR A 33 -4.60 -0.96 -10.93
C THR A 33 -3.28 -1.47 -10.36
N LEU A 34 -3.38 -2.38 -9.38
CA LEU A 34 -2.20 -3.03 -8.79
C LEU A 34 -1.45 -3.86 -9.84
N ASP A 35 -2.17 -4.59 -10.68
CA ASP A 35 -1.59 -5.43 -11.74
C ASP A 35 -0.84 -4.61 -12.79
N GLY A 36 -1.39 -3.47 -13.21
CA GLY A 36 -0.73 -2.57 -14.14
C GLY A 36 0.57 -2.02 -13.55
N LEU A 37 0.54 -1.63 -12.27
CA LEU A 37 1.71 -1.13 -11.55
C LEU A 37 2.79 -2.20 -11.44
N ILE A 38 2.42 -3.41 -11.04
CA ILE A 38 3.35 -4.54 -10.95
C ILE A 38 3.90 -4.87 -12.35
N GLY A 39 3.07 -4.92 -13.38
CA GLY A 39 3.48 -5.19 -14.76
C GLY A 39 4.52 -4.19 -15.27
N CYS A 40 4.33 -2.90 -14.98
CA CYS A 40 5.30 -1.86 -15.34
C CYS A 40 6.63 -2.00 -14.59
N VAL A 41 6.59 -2.41 -13.31
CA VAL A 41 7.80 -2.70 -12.54
C VAL A 41 8.53 -3.93 -13.11
N LYS A 42 7.80 -5.01 -13.44
CA LYS A 42 8.37 -6.21 -14.08
C LYS A 42 9.02 -5.90 -15.43
N ALA A 43 8.43 -4.98 -16.19
CA ALA A 43 8.97 -4.50 -17.47
C ALA A 43 10.19 -3.56 -17.32
N GLY A 44 10.64 -3.27 -16.10
CA GLY A 44 11.80 -2.42 -15.84
C GLY A 44 11.55 -0.92 -16.02
N LEU A 45 10.28 -0.49 -16.08
CA LEU A 45 9.93 0.93 -16.30
C LEU A 45 10.15 1.81 -15.08
N GLY A 46 10.33 1.22 -13.89
CA GLY A 46 10.65 1.96 -12.68
C GLY A 46 10.45 1.16 -11.40
N ILE A 47 10.38 1.91 -10.30
CA ILE A 47 10.20 1.39 -8.94
C ILE A 47 8.88 1.86 -8.36
N SER A 48 8.32 1.07 -7.44
CA SER A 48 7.10 1.38 -6.71
C SER A 48 7.21 1.00 -5.22
N LEU A 49 6.29 1.52 -4.42
CA LEU A 49 6.12 1.17 -3.01
C LEU A 49 4.78 0.45 -2.82
N LEU A 50 4.81 -0.75 -2.26
CA LEU A 50 3.65 -1.58 -1.99
C LEU A 50 3.71 -2.14 -0.56
N THR A 51 2.56 -2.56 -0.03
CA THR A 51 2.52 -3.33 1.22
C THR A 51 3.03 -4.75 1.02
N LYS A 52 3.51 -5.38 2.09
CA LYS A 52 3.89 -6.80 2.06
C LYS A 52 2.74 -7.71 1.64
N SER A 53 1.50 -7.38 2.03
CA SER A 53 0.32 -8.17 1.65
C SER A 53 0.06 -8.11 0.14
N ALA A 54 0.19 -6.93 -0.48
CA ALA A 54 0.05 -6.77 -1.94
C ALA A 54 1.21 -7.43 -2.71
N ALA A 55 2.43 -7.43 -2.14
CA ALA A 55 3.61 -8.04 -2.74
C ALA A 55 3.76 -9.55 -2.46
N LYS A 56 2.86 -10.17 -1.71
CA LYS A 56 3.00 -11.55 -1.21
C LYS A 56 3.23 -12.57 -2.34
N HIS A 57 2.56 -12.41 -3.47
CA HIS A 57 2.69 -13.32 -4.62
C HIS A 57 3.92 -13.04 -5.49
N LEU A 58 4.65 -11.95 -5.23
CA LEU A 58 5.79 -11.51 -6.03
C LEU A 58 7.13 -12.05 -5.50
N HIS A 59 7.15 -12.73 -4.35
CA HIS A 59 8.38 -13.24 -3.75
C HIS A 59 9.12 -14.27 -4.62
N GLN A 60 8.40 -14.93 -5.53
CA GLN A 60 8.95 -15.95 -6.42
C GLN A 60 9.22 -15.41 -7.84
N ASP A 61 8.96 -14.13 -8.09
CA ASP A 61 9.18 -13.55 -9.41
C ASP A 61 10.63 -13.07 -9.57
N GLU A 62 11.39 -13.74 -10.42
CA GLU A 62 12.81 -13.42 -10.68
C GLU A 62 13.01 -12.02 -11.30
N ASN A 63 11.96 -11.43 -11.88
CA ASN A 63 12.01 -10.09 -12.48
C ASN A 63 11.77 -8.97 -11.46
N ILE A 64 11.48 -9.29 -10.20
CA ILE A 64 11.21 -8.30 -9.15
C ILE A 64 12.21 -8.44 -8.01
N LYS A 65 12.91 -7.34 -7.72
CA LYS A 65 13.67 -7.20 -6.48
C LYS A 65 12.89 -6.38 -5.47
N GLN A 66 12.76 -6.92 -4.26
CA GLN A 66 12.07 -6.26 -3.15
C GLN A 66 13.08 -5.72 -2.15
N PHE A 67 12.82 -4.51 -1.64
CA PHE A 67 13.66 -3.86 -0.64
C PHE A 67 12.79 -3.47 0.56
N ALA A 68 13.29 -3.72 1.77
CA ALA A 68 12.62 -3.27 2.98
C ALA A 68 12.76 -1.76 3.15
N LEU A 69 11.69 -1.10 3.59
CA LEU A 69 11.75 0.31 3.95
C LEU A 69 12.30 0.49 5.37
N PRO A 70 12.89 1.65 5.69
CA PRO A 70 13.19 2.01 7.07
C PRO A 70 11.96 1.94 7.95
N ASN A 71 12.13 1.55 9.22
CA ASN A 71 11.03 1.31 10.16
C ASN A 71 10.03 2.48 10.28
N GLU A 72 10.51 3.72 10.13
CA GLU A 72 9.69 4.94 10.15
C GLU A 72 8.62 4.98 9.04
N TYR A 73 8.90 4.37 7.89
CA TYR A 73 8.02 4.35 6.70
C TYR A 73 7.43 2.97 6.42
N ALA A 74 7.83 1.95 7.18
CA ALA A 74 7.49 0.55 6.91
C ALA A 74 6.12 0.11 7.44
N LYS A 75 5.41 0.98 8.17
CA LYS A 75 4.11 0.67 8.78
C LYS A 75 3.00 1.50 8.14
N VAL A 76 1.90 0.82 7.84
CA VAL A 76 0.64 1.42 7.39
C VAL A 76 -0.48 0.95 8.31
N SER A 77 -1.40 1.86 8.66
CA SER A 77 -2.60 1.52 9.42
C SER A 77 -3.78 1.41 8.44
N THR A 78 -4.39 0.23 8.39
CA THR A 78 -5.68 0.03 7.72
C THR A 78 -6.76 0.21 8.77
N LYS A 79 -7.78 1.02 8.47
CA LYS A 79 -8.89 1.28 9.39
C LYS A 79 -10.21 0.92 8.73
N PHE A 80 -11.10 0.29 9.49
CA PHE A 80 -12.49 0.15 9.10
C PHE A 80 -13.27 1.42 9.44
N ILE A 81 -13.89 2.04 8.44
CA ILE A 81 -14.63 3.30 8.57
C ILE A 81 -16.09 3.03 8.20
N TYR A 82 -17.01 3.47 9.05
CA TYR A 82 -18.45 3.37 8.83
C TYR A 82 -19.16 4.62 9.31
N HIS A 83 -20.34 4.89 8.77
CA HIS A 83 -21.15 6.03 9.19
C HIS A 83 -21.63 5.84 10.63
N LYS A 84 -21.55 6.89 11.46
CA LYS A 84 -21.95 6.83 12.87
C LYS A 84 -23.40 6.36 13.09
N ASP A 85 -24.27 6.64 12.12
CA ASP A 85 -25.71 6.34 12.18
C ASP A 85 -26.09 5.02 11.47
N ILE A 86 -25.12 4.14 11.17
CA ILE A 86 -25.42 2.83 10.59
C ILE A 86 -26.21 1.96 11.57
N ALA A 87 -27.24 1.28 11.07
CA ALA A 87 -27.98 0.31 11.87
C ALA A 87 -27.06 -0.86 12.26
N LYS A 88 -26.81 -1.02 13.56
CA LYS A 88 -25.97 -2.09 14.11
C LYS A 88 -26.73 -3.42 14.11
N THR A 89 -26.82 -4.04 12.95
CA THR A 89 -27.38 -5.39 12.82
C THR A 89 -26.49 -6.42 13.53
N CYS A 90 -27.02 -7.62 13.77
CA CYS A 90 -26.23 -8.73 14.30
C CYS A 90 -25.01 -9.03 13.41
N ALA A 91 -25.19 -9.01 12.08
CA ALA A 91 -24.11 -9.22 11.13
C ALA A 91 -23.03 -8.12 11.21
N PHE A 92 -23.42 -6.85 11.34
CA PHE A 92 -22.47 -5.74 11.49
C PHE A 92 -21.67 -5.87 12.79
N SER A 93 -22.35 -6.15 13.91
CA SER A 93 -21.70 -6.30 15.22
C SER A 93 -20.73 -7.47 15.23
N GLU A 94 -21.10 -8.58 14.60
CA GLU A 94 -20.22 -9.74 14.46
C GLU A 94 -19.02 -9.46 13.55
N PHE A 95 -19.21 -8.70 12.46
CA PHE A 95 -18.11 -8.28 11.61
C PHE A 95 -17.10 -7.40 12.36
N ILE A 96 -17.55 -6.44 13.18
CA ILE A 96 -16.66 -5.64 14.04
C ILE A 96 -15.90 -6.54 15.01
N ARG A 97 -16.58 -7.49 15.67
CA ARG A 97 -15.93 -8.46 16.57
C ARG A 97 -14.82 -9.24 15.89
N VAL A 98 -15.04 -9.69 14.64
CA VAL A 98 -14.02 -10.39 13.85
C VAL A 98 -12.84 -9.47 13.52
N LEU A 99 -13.08 -8.21 13.18
CA LEU A 99 -12.01 -7.24 12.92
C LEU A 99 -11.14 -7.00 14.17
N ASP A 100 -11.76 -6.81 15.35
CA ASP A 100 -11.03 -6.58 16.61
C ASP A 100 -10.12 -7.77 16.97
N LEU A 101 -10.53 -9.00 16.65
CA LEU A 101 -9.73 -10.20 16.85
C LEU A 101 -8.51 -10.26 15.90
N VAL A 102 -8.62 -9.69 14.70
CA VAL A 102 -7.53 -9.62 13.73
C VAL A 102 -6.54 -8.52 14.09
N ASP A 103 -7.00 -7.39 14.62
CA ASP A 103 -6.15 -6.27 15.05
C ASP A 103 -5.37 -6.56 16.35
N ALA A 104 -5.85 -7.48 17.19
CA ALA A 104 -5.18 -7.90 18.43
C ALA A 104 -3.96 -8.83 18.22
N LYS A 105 -3.61 -9.16 16.97
CA LYS A 105 -2.59 -10.15 16.60
C LYS A 105 -1.43 -9.53 15.83
#